data_AF-A0A9D1UHT5-F1
#
_entry.id   AF-A0A9D1UHT5-F1
#
_cell.length_a   1.000
_cell.length_b   1.000
_cell.length_c   1.000
_cell.angle_alpha   90.00
_cell.angle_beta   90.00
_cell.angle_gamma   90.00
#
_symmetry.space_group_name_H-M   'P 1'
#
loop_
_entity.id
_entity.type
_entity.pdbx_description
1 polymer ?
#
loop_
_entity_poly.entity_id
_entity_poly.type
_entity_poly.pdbx_seq_one_letter_code
_entity_poly.pdbx_strand_id
1 'polypeptide(L)'
;MKSDRICILTQPLWNNYGALLQAYALQRRLLMAGYDAVTDLHPRRFLSFWQRSADRGKRLVSHHILRNLTVETSPYYPTRKDWEMIGENTARFVRDNIRTVDFFEGGEYPPASTVEKYDTFVVGSDQVWRDSYSRVESYFCDFAFGTDKKRVAYAASFGLAEWQFDARRTQRLRELAGGFEAISVREKDAVELCRLWLGADAVHVCDPTLLLSRGDYEALVHKADTVPSAGNMMCYILDRSEEKALMCRQMAERLSLKPFEVMPERLLDSRNRHCDASCVFPKV
;
A
#
# COMPACT_ATOMS: atom_id res chain seq x y z
N MET A 1 -10.81 2.63 -31.70
CA MET A 1 -10.08 1.50 -31.08
C MET A 1 -10.58 1.35 -29.66
N LYS A 2 -10.83 0.12 -29.20
CA LYS A 2 -11.18 -0.16 -27.80
C LYS A 2 -9.93 0.19 -26.95
N SER A 3 -10.07 1.06 -25.96
CA SER A 3 -8.98 1.34 -25.02
C SER A 3 -8.74 0.08 -24.17
N ASP A 4 -7.48 -0.33 -24.04
CA ASP A 4 -7.04 -1.47 -23.22
C ASP A 4 -7.38 -1.18 -21.76
N ARG A 5 -8.16 -2.07 -21.14
CA ARG A 5 -8.62 -1.92 -19.75
C ARG A 5 -7.61 -2.49 -18.79
N ILE A 6 -7.11 -1.61 -17.92
CA ILE A 6 -6.05 -1.93 -16.97
C ILE A 6 -6.61 -1.98 -15.55
N CYS A 7 -6.33 -3.07 -14.83
CA CYS A 7 -6.48 -3.14 -13.39
C CYS A 7 -5.10 -3.02 -12.72
N ILE A 8 -4.95 -2.00 -11.87
CA ILE A 8 -3.73 -1.76 -11.09
C ILE A 8 -3.88 -2.44 -9.73
N LEU A 9 -2.95 -3.32 -9.40
CA LEU A 9 -2.84 -3.96 -8.10
C LEU A 9 -1.72 -3.31 -7.29
N THR A 10 -2.09 -2.75 -6.14
CA THR A 10 -1.15 -2.16 -5.18
C THR A 10 -1.63 -2.44 -3.76
N GLN A 11 -0.83 -2.10 -2.76
CA GLN A 11 -1.22 -2.23 -1.36
C GLN A 11 -2.49 -1.42 -1.06
N PRO A 12 -3.29 -1.79 -0.04
CA PRO A 12 -4.57 -1.14 0.24
C PRO A 12 -4.47 0.39 0.38
N LEU A 13 -5.42 1.11 -0.25
CA LEU A 13 -5.44 2.58 -0.28
C LEU A 13 -6.02 3.16 1.03
N TRP A 14 -5.30 2.93 2.13
CA TRP A 14 -5.69 3.34 3.47
C TRP A 14 -4.99 4.66 3.88
N ASN A 15 -4.56 4.76 5.14
CA ASN A 15 -4.04 5.98 5.74
C ASN A 15 -2.52 6.08 5.62
N ASN A 16 -2.01 6.06 4.38
CA ASN A 16 -0.59 6.24 4.06
C ASN A 16 -0.45 7.15 2.84
N TYR A 17 0.00 8.39 3.05
CA TYR A 17 0.10 9.37 1.97
C TYR A 17 1.06 8.96 0.87
N GLY A 18 2.15 8.25 1.21
CA GLY A 18 3.09 7.72 0.23
C GLY A 18 2.42 6.74 -0.72
N ALA A 19 1.74 5.73 -0.18
CA ALA A 19 1.00 4.75 -0.96
C ALA A 19 -0.09 5.39 -1.84
N LEU A 20 -0.82 6.37 -1.28
CA LEU A 20 -1.84 7.12 -2.02
C LEU A 20 -1.26 7.91 -3.20
N LEU A 21 -0.13 8.61 -2.99
CA LEU A 21 0.53 9.38 -4.04
C LEU A 21 1.12 8.47 -5.13
N GLN A 22 1.67 7.31 -4.76
CA GLN A 22 2.13 6.30 -5.72
C GLN A 22 0.99 5.78 -6.59
N ALA A 23 -0.12 5.37 -5.97
CA ALA A 23 -1.31 4.87 -6.66
C ALA A 23 -1.92 5.93 -7.59
N TYR A 24 -2.05 7.17 -7.10
CA TYR A 24 -2.49 8.30 -7.90
C TYR A 24 -1.58 8.54 -9.11
N ALA A 25 -0.27 8.62 -8.90
CA ALA A 25 0.67 8.96 -9.96
C ALA A 25 0.74 7.88 -11.05
N LEU A 26 0.76 6.60 -10.66
CA LEU A 26 0.73 5.49 -11.61
C LEU A 26 -0.56 5.48 -12.44
N GLN A 27 -1.72 5.57 -11.78
CA GLN A 27 -3.00 5.59 -12.49
C GLN A 27 -3.10 6.83 -13.40
N ARG A 28 -2.70 8.01 -12.91
CA ARG A 28 -2.75 9.25 -13.68
C ARG A 28 -1.87 9.16 -14.93
N ARG A 29 -0.67 8.59 -14.83
CA ARG A 29 0.23 8.39 -15.97
C ARG A 29 -0.37 7.47 -17.04
N LEU A 30 -1.05 6.40 -16.64
CA LEU A 30 -1.74 5.47 -17.55
C LEU A 30 -2.95 6.11 -18.22
N LEU A 31 -3.77 6.84 -17.46
CA LEU A 31 -4.91 7.60 -18.00
C LEU A 31 -4.45 8.65 -19.02
N MET A 32 -3.35 9.37 -18.75
CA MET A 32 -2.75 10.33 -19.68
C MET A 32 -2.19 9.69 -20.94
N ALA A 33 -1.79 8.42 -20.87
CA ALA A 33 -1.37 7.64 -22.04
C ALA A 33 -2.55 7.07 -22.86
N GLY A 34 -3.80 7.29 -22.43
CA GLY A 34 -5.00 6.89 -23.15
C GLY A 34 -5.60 5.53 -22.76
N TYR A 35 -5.08 4.90 -21.71
CA TYR A 35 -5.60 3.65 -21.16
C TYR A 35 -6.81 3.87 -20.24
N ASP A 36 -7.71 2.89 -20.16
CA ASP A 36 -8.80 2.88 -19.19
C ASP A 36 -8.35 2.13 -17.92
N ALA A 37 -7.74 2.88 -17.00
CA ALA A 37 -7.10 2.32 -15.81
C ALA A 37 -7.94 2.54 -14.55
N VAL A 38 -8.08 1.48 -13.74
CA VAL A 38 -8.64 1.50 -12.38
C VAL A 38 -7.67 0.86 -11.40
N THR A 39 -7.71 1.26 -10.14
CA THR A 39 -6.87 0.70 -9.06
C THR A 39 -7.72 -0.13 -8.11
N ASP A 40 -7.25 -1.30 -7.74
CA ASP A 40 -7.92 -2.09 -6.73
C ASP A 40 -7.84 -1.42 -5.34
N LEU A 41 -9.00 -1.26 -4.71
CA LEU A 41 -9.15 -0.55 -3.44
C LEU A 41 -8.67 -1.38 -2.24
N HIS A 42 -8.76 -2.72 -2.35
CA HIS A 42 -8.65 -3.65 -1.21
C HIS A 42 -9.44 -3.17 0.03
N PRO A 43 -10.78 -3.23 0.00
CA PRO A 43 -11.60 -2.74 1.11
C PRO A 43 -11.24 -3.42 2.44
N ARG A 44 -11.13 -2.62 3.50
CA ARG A 44 -10.83 -3.15 4.83
C ARG A 44 -11.96 -4.06 5.32
N ARG A 45 -11.61 -5.28 5.71
CA ARG A 45 -12.54 -6.23 6.32
C ARG A 45 -12.58 -6.05 7.82
N PHE A 46 -13.78 -6.00 8.36
CA PHE A 46 -14.00 -5.94 9.80
C PHE A 46 -14.42 -7.32 10.29
N LEU A 47 -13.71 -7.85 11.29
CA LEU A 47 -14.05 -9.11 11.92
C LEU A 47 -15.44 -9.01 12.57
N SER A 48 -16.28 -10.01 12.31
CA SER A 48 -17.55 -10.22 13.00
C SER A 48 -17.32 -10.54 14.48
N PHE A 49 -18.38 -10.44 15.29
CA PHE A 49 -18.33 -10.78 16.71
C PHE A 49 -17.75 -12.18 16.96
N TRP A 50 -18.20 -13.18 16.21
CA TRP A 50 -17.73 -14.56 16.33
C TRP A 50 -16.25 -14.72 15.97
N GLN A 51 -15.80 -14.05 14.91
CA GLN A 51 -14.39 -14.06 14.53
C GLN A 51 -13.50 -13.41 15.59
N ARG A 52 -13.94 -12.29 16.20
CA ARG A 52 -13.22 -11.63 17.30
C ARG A 52 -13.14 -12.54 18.53
N SER A 53 -14.24 -13.22 18.87
CA SER A 53 -14.29 -14.16 19.99
C SER A 53 -13.38 -15.37 19.76
N ALA A 54 -13.40 -15.94 18.56
CA ALA A 54 -12.51 -17.04 18.19
C ALA A 54 -11.03 -16.63 18.22
N ASP A 55 -10.68 -15.45 17.71
CA ASP A 55 -9.30 -14.93 17.75
C ASP A 55 -8.83 -14.70 19.20
N ARG A 56 -9.68 -14.13 20.05
CA ARG A 56 -9.39 -13.97 21.48
C ARG A 56 -9.15 -15.32 22.16
N GLY A 57 -9.96 -16.34 21.86
CA GLY A 57 -9.76 -17.71 22.34
C GLY A 57 -8.41 -18.28 21.90
N LYS A 58 -8.06 -18.17 20.61
CA LYS A 58 -6.76 -18.61 20.08
C LYS A 58 -5.58 -17.91 20.76
N ARG A 59 -5.69 -16.61 21.00
CA ARG A 59 -4.65 -15.83 21.69
C ARG A 59 -4.48 -16.25 23.15
N LEU A 60 -5.57 -16.51 23.87
CA LEU A 60 -5.51 -17.06 25.23
C LEU A 60 -4.83 -18.42 25.27
N VAL A 61 -5.14 -19.31 24.32
CA VAL A 61 -4.45 -20.60 24.16
C VAL A 61 -2.96 -20.38 23.88
N SER A 62 -2.60 -19.52 22.93
CA SER A 62 -1.20 -19.24 22.60
C SER A 62 -0.42 -18.68 23.80
N HIS A 63 -1.03 -17.76 24.54
CA HIS A 63 -0.40 -17.12 25.69
C HIS A 63 -0.29 -18.06 26.91
N HIS A 64 -1.36 -18.76 27.28
CA HIS A 64 -1.41 -19.55 28.52
C HIS A 64 -0.99 -21.01 28.35
N ILE A 65 -1.27 -21.63 27.19
CA ILE A 65 -0.98 -23.05 26.93
C ILE A 65 0.36 -23.17 26.19
N LEU A 66 0.55 -22.43 25.09
CA LEU A 66 1.81 -22.45 24.32
C LEU A 66 2.88 -21.52 24.90
N ARG A 67 2.56 -20.77 25.97
CA ARG A 67 3.47 -19.86 26.69
C ARG A 67 4.13 -18.81 25.80
N ASN A 68 3.46 -18.39 24.73
CA ASN A 68 3.93 -17.29 23.89
C ASN A 68 3.57 -15.94 24.54
N LEU A 69 4.43 -15.47 25.44
CA LEU A 69 4.20 -14.26 26.24
C LEU A 69 4.22 -12.96 25.42
N THR A 70 4.65 -13.00 24.15
CA THR A 70 4.62 -11.84 23.25
C THR A 70 3.22 -11.55 22.69
N VAL A 71 2.29 -12.51 22.82
CA VAL A 71 0.93 -12.38 22.26
C VAL A 71 0.06 -11.56 23.20
N GLU A 72 -0.45 -10.44 22.71
CA GLU A 72 -1.50 -9.66 23.38
C GLU A 72 -2.80 -10.47 23.43
N THR A 73 -3.28 -10.76 24.64
CA THR A 73 -4.48 -11.59 24.89
C THR A 73 -5.79 -10.83 24.70
N SER A 74 -5.75 -9.50 24.76
CA SER A 74 -6.91 -8.62 24.61
C SER A 74 -6.66 -7.56 23.53
N PRO A 75 -6.53 -7.98 22.25
CA PRO A 75 -6.30 -7.05 21.15
C PRO A 75 -7.48 -6.09 21.02
N TYR A 76 -7.16 -4.85 20.65
CA TYR A 76 -8.16 -3.87 20.28
C TYR A 76 -8.55 -3.99 18.81
N TYR A 77 -9.84 -3.95 18.53
CA TYR A 77 -10.39 -4.01 17.18
C TYR A 77 -11.09 -2.69 16.87
N PRO A 78 -10.45 -1.77 16.13
CA PRO A 78 -11.10 -0.55 15.67
C PRO A 78 -12.40 -0.88 14.95
N THR A 79 -13.47 -0.19 15.29
CA THR A 79 -14.77 -0.34 14.65
C THR A 79 -14.74 0.26 13.25
N ARG A 80 -15.79 -0.02 12.47
CA ARG A 80 -15.98 0.62 11.16
C ARG A 80 -16.05 2.14 11.29
N LYS A 81 -16.76 2.63 12.32
CA LYS A 81 -16.88 4.06 12.62
C LYS A 81 -15.52 4.69 12.96
N ASP A 82 -14.71 4.02 13.77
CA ASP A 82 -13.35 4.51 14.09
C ASP A 82 -12.51 4.64 12.82
N TRP A 83 -12.57 3.63 11.95
CA TRP A 83 -11.82 3.62 10.69
C TRP A 83 -12.27 4.73 9.72
N GLU A 84 -13.59 4.89 9.55
CA GLU A 84 -14.16 5.93 8.70
C GLU A 84 -13.79 7.33 9.19
N MET A 85 -13.74 7.53 10.51
CA MET A 85 -13.33 8.81 11.10
C MET A 85 -11.83 9.07 10.94
N ILE A 86 -10.98 8.09 11.28
CA ILE A 86 -9.51 8.23 11.18
C ILE A 86 -9.08 8.57 9.75
N GLY A 87 -9.65 7.86 8.79
CA GLY A 87 -9.28 7.96 7.38
C GLY A 87 -10.17 8.88 6.55
N GLU A 88 -10.98 9.75 7.15
CA GLU A 88 -11.96 10.54 6.39
C GLU A 88 -11.32 11.33 5.24
N ASN A 89 -10.18 11.97 5.51
CA ASN A 89 -9.49 12.82 4.55
C ASN A 89 -8.75 12.02 3.47
N THR A 90 -8.10 10.92 3.84
CA THR A 90 -7.42 10.00 2.90
C THR A 90 -8.44 9.28 2.01
N ALA A 91 -9.56 8.83 2.58
CA ALA A 91 -10.68 8.26 1.83
C ALA A 91 -11.32 9.27 0.87
N ARG A 92 -11.44 10.55 1.26
CA ARG A 92 -11.87 11.62 0.35
C ARG A 92 -10.89 11.78 -0.80
N PHE A 93 -9.59 11.83 -0.54
CA PHE A 93 -8.56 11.91 -1.58
C PHE A 93 -8.69 10.76 -2.60
N VAL A 94 -8.81 9.51 -2.12
CA VAL A 94 -9.00 8.33 -2.98
C VAL A 94 -10.23 8.49 -3.86
N ARG A 95 -11.38 8.80 -3.27
CA ARG A 95 -12.66 8.96 -3.97
C ARG A 95 -12.62 10.04 -5.05
N ASP A 96 -11.93 11.15 -4.78
CA ASP A 96 -11.94 12.31 -5.67
C ASP A 96 -10.88 12.22 -6.78
N ASN A 97 -9.79 11.46 -6.56
CA ASN A 97 -8.61 11.48 -7.43
C ASN A 97 -8.21 10.13 -8.02
N ILE A 98 -8.73 9.00 -7.50
CA ILE A 98 -8.36 7.65 -7.94
C ILE A 98 -9.63 6.88 -8.35
N ARG A 99 -9.67 6.39 -9.58
CA ARG A 99 -10.72 5.47 -10.04
C ARG A 99 -10.49 4.11 -9.42
N THR A 100 -11.39 3.67 -8.55
CA THR A 100 -11.19 2.42 -7.81
C THR A 100 -12.21 1.34 -8.15
N VAL A 101 -11.81 0.08 -7.93
CA VAL A 101 -12.68 -1.11 -7.98
C VAL A 101 -12.40 -2.00 -6.76
N ASP A 102 -13.35 -2.83 -6.35
CA ASP A 102 -13.08 -3.98 -5.48
C ASP A 102 -12.83 -5.20 -6.36
N PHE A 103 -11.59 -5.41 -6.77
CA PHE A 103 -11.21 -6.45 -7.72
C PHE A 103 -11.39 -7.86 -7.14
N PHE A 104 -11.11 -8.01 -5.84
CA PHE A 104 -11.22 -9.29 -5.14
C PHE A 104 -12.64 -9.60 -4.65
N GLU A 105 -13.57 -8.63 -4.71
CA GLU A 105 -14.97 -8.78 -4.27
C GLU A 105 -15.11 -9.37 -2.85
N GLY A 106 -14.22 -8.96 -1.94
CA GLY A 106 -14.20 -9.51 -0.59
C GLY A 106 -13.73 -10.97 -0.49
N GLY A 107 -13.18 -11.55 -1.57
CA GLY A 107 -12.53 -12.86 -1.61
C GLY A 107 -11.02 -12.82 -1.41
N GLU A 108 -10.41 -13.99 -1.24
CA GLU A 108 -8.94 -14.13 -1.29
C GLU A 108 -8.43 -14.11 -2.74
N TYR A 109 -9.25 -14.56 -3.68
CA TYR A 109 -9.02 -14.55 -5.13
C TYR A 109 -10.14 -13.79 -5.83
N PRO A 110 -9.85 -13.07 -6.92
CA PRO A 110 -10.88 -12.42 -7.72
C PRO A 110 -11.72 -13.48 -8.46
N PRO A 111 -13.04 -13.26 -8.65
CA PRO A 111 -13.84 -14.09 -9.52
C PRO A 111 -13.34 -14.06 -10.96
N ALA A 112 -13.39 -15.18 -11.68
CA ALA A 112 -12.99 -15.24 -13.08
C ALA A 112 -13.75 -14.22 -13.95
N SER A 113 -15.05 -14.02 -13.68
CA SER A 113 -15.87 -13.01 -14.36
C SER A 113 -15.38 -11.57 -14.15
N THR A 114 -14.65 -11.30 -13.07
CA THR A 114 -14.04 -9.99 -12.80
C THR A 114 -12.66 -9.88 -13.41
N VAL A 115 -11.87 -10.96 -13.45
CA VAL A 115 -10.61 -11.02 -14.21
C VAL A 115 -10.86 -10.74 -15.70
N GLU A 116 -11.94 -11.30 -16.28
CA GLU A 116 -12.28 -11.13 -17.70
C GLU A 116 -12.65 -9.69 -18.12
N LYS A 117 -12.89 -8.79 -17.17
CA LYS A 117 -13.21 -7.38 -17.46
C LYS A 117 -11.99 -6.57 -17.90
N TYR A 118 -10.78 -7.10 -17.68
CA TYR A 118 -9.52 -6.43 -17.92
C TYR A 118 -8.69 -7.18 -18.95
N ASP A 119 -7.90 -6.43 -19.70
CA ASP A 119 -6.97 -6.97 -20.70
C ASP A 119 -5.56 -7.06 -20.10
N THR A 120 -5.22 -6.14 -19.19
CA THR A 120 -3.90 -6.02 -18.56
C THR A 120 -4.00 -5.82 -17.04
N PHE A 121 -3.11 -6.49 -16.31
CA PHE A 121 -2.86 -6.26 -14.89
C PHE A 121 -1.51 -5.57 -14.69
N VAL A 122 -1.52 -4.43 -14.01
CA VAL A 122 -0.30 -3.71 -13.63
C VAL A 122 -0.11 -3.83 -12.13
N VAL A 123 1.01 -4.38 -11.70
CA VAL A 123 1.34 -4.53 -10.27
C VAL A 123 2.34 -3.47 -9.85
N GLY A 124 2.10 -2.83 -8.71
CA GLY A 124 3.03 -1.92 -8.07
C GLY A 124 2.44 -0.56 -7.73
N SER A 125 3.24 0.36 -7.16
CA SER A 125 4.68 0.26 -6.89
C SER A 125 5.05 0.11 -5.40
N ASP A 126 4.07 -0.05 -4.52
CA ASP A 126 4.36 -0.19 -3.10
C ASP A 126 5.01 -1.57 -2.82
N GLN A 127 5.16 -1.93 -1.55
CA GLN A 127 5.72 -3.20 -1.06
C GLN A 127 4.80 -4.40 -1.34
N VAL A 128 4.33 -4.53 -2.59
CA VAL A 128 3.46 -5.59 -3.12
C VAL A 128 4.16 -6.95 -3.12
N TRP A 129 5.49 -6.97 -3.14
CA TRP A 129 6.30 -8.20 -3.08
C TRP A 129 6.88 -8.48 -1.69
N ARG A 130 6.36 -7.81 -0.65
CA ARG A 130 6.73 -8.06 0.74
C ARG A 130 5.84 -9.13 1.36
N ASP A 131 6.44 -10.24 1.80
CA ASP A 131 5.71 -11.42 2.26
C ASP A 131 4.83 -11.15 3.48
N SER A 132 5.35 -10.35 4.41
CA SER A 132 4.66 -10.02 5.67
C SER A 132 3.37 -9.19 5.50
N TYR A 133 3.10 -8.64 4.31
CA TYR A 133 2.01 -7.67 4.12
C TYR A 133 0.76 -8.32 3.54
N SER A 134 0.91 -9.28 2.64
CA SER A 134 -0.19 -9.81 1.84
C SER A 134 0.20 -11.10 1.16
N ARG A 135 -0.79 -11.85 0.62
CA ARG A 135 -0.51 -13.00 -0.24
C ARG A 135 0.21 -12.54 -1.49
N VAL A 136 1.53 -12.72 -1.50
CA VAL A 136 2.40 -12.19 -2.55
C VAL A 136 2.04 -12.74 -3.93
N GLU A 137 1.56 -13.98 -3.98
CA GLU A 137 1.18 -14.69 -5.20
C GLU A 137 0.12 -13.93 -6.01
N SER A 138 -0.79 -13.19 -5.35
CA SER A 138 -1.75 -12.32 -6.04
C SER A 138 -1.09 -11.15 -6.75
N TYR A 139 -0.01 -10.61 -6.19
CA TYR A 139 0.82 -9.57 -6.82
C TYR A 139 1.84 -10.15 -7.81
N PHE A 140 1.87 -11.47 -7.97
CA PHE A 140 2.42 -12.13 -9.16
C PHE A 140 1.32 -12.57 -10.14
N CYS A 141 0.09 -12.07 -9.91
CA CYS A 141 -1.10 -12.33 -10.72
C CYS A 141 -1.37 -13.82 -10.93
N ASP A 142 -1.32 -14.62 -9.86
CA ASP A 142 -1.64 -16.05 -9.88
C ASP A 142 -3.01 -16.37 -10.47
N PHE A 143 -4.00 -15.50 -10.25
CA PHE A 143 -5.35 -15.57 -10.82
C PHE A 143 -5.40 -15.44 -12.35
N ALA A 144 -4.35 -14.88 -12.97
CA ALA A 144 -4.21 -14.73 -14.42
C ALA A 144 -3.19 -15.71 -15.01
N PHE A 145 -2.67 -16.64 -14.21
CA PHE A 145 -1.68 -17.62 -14.67
C PHE A 145 -2.28 -18.56 -15.73
N GLY A 146 -1.61 -18.69 -16.88
CA GLY A 146 -2.07 -19.52 -18.00
C GLY A 146 -3.22 -18.91 -18.83
N THR A 147 -3.59 -17.66 -18.55
CA THR A 147 -4.54 -16.89 -19.37
C THR A 147 -3.80 -16.08 -20.43
N ASP A 148 -4.54 -15.45 -21.34
CA ASP A 148 -4.02 -14.50 -22.34
C ASP A 148 -3.88 -13.07 -21.80
N LYS A 149 -4.18 -12.85 -20.51
CA LYS A 149 -4.12 -11.53 -19.88
C LYS A 149 -2.68 -11.07 -19.73
N LYS A 150 -2.43 -9.80 -20.05
CA LYS A 150 -1.10 -9.21 -19.90
C LYS A 150 -0.81 -8.92 -18.44
N ARG A 151 0.44 -9.13 -18.04
CA ARG A 151 0.91 -8.88 -16.67
C ARG A 151 2.17 -8.04 -16.72
N VAL A 152 2.17 -6.90 -16.06
CA VAL A 152 3.30 -5.97 -16.00
C VAL A 152 3.54 -5.55 -14.56
N ALA A 153 4.79 -5.53 -14.12
CA ALA A 153 5.15 -4.96 -12.83
C ALA A 153 5.84 -3.61 -13.06
N TYR A 154 5.27 -2.54 -12.49
CA TYR A 154 5.87 -1.21 -12.50
C TYR A 154 6.37 -0.83 -11.11
N ALA A 155 7.69 -0.61 -11.00
CA ALA A 155 8.34 -0.21 -9.76
C ALA A 155 7.92 -1.08 -8.55
N ALA A 156 7.69 -2.37 -8.75
CA ALA A 156 7.31 -3.27 -7.66
C ALA A 156 8.42 -3.32 -6.60
N SER A 157 8.03 -3.42 -5.33
CA SER A 157 8.96 -3.35 -4.21
C SER A 157 8.87 -4.59 -3.32
N PHE A 158 10.04 -5.13 -2.97
CA PHE A 158 10.17 -6.16 -1.93
C PHE A 158 10.20 -5.56 -0.52
N GLY A 159 10.58 -4.28 -0.40
CA GLY A 159 10.77 -3.60 0.89
C GLY A 159 11.89 -4.18 1.76
N LEU A 160 12.75 -5.01 1.18
CA LEU A 160 13.85 -5.74 1.80
C LEU A 160 14.97 -5.92 0.76
N ALA A 161 16.22 -5.93 1.22
CA ALA A 161 17.38 -6.25 0.38
C ALA A 161 17.63 -7.76 0.26
N GLU A 162 16.98 -8.57 1.11
CA GLU A 162 17.17 -10.01 1.20
C GLU A 162 15.97 -10.79 0.66
N TRP A 163 16.23 -11.99 0.15
CA TRP A 163 15.18 -12.90 -0.29
C TRP A 163 14.46 -13.53 0.90
N GLN A 164 13.13 -13.40 0.93
CA GLN A 164 12.31 -13.74 2.09
C GLN A 164 11.48 -15.03 1.93
N PHE A 165 11.62 -15.73 0.81
CA PHE A 165 10.77 -16.88 0.47
C PHE A 165 11.53 -18.21 0.55
N ASP A 166 10.86 -19.25 1.06
CA ASP A 166 11.41 -20.62 1.05
C ASP A 166 11.52 -21.19 -0.38
N ALA A 167 12.19 -22.33 -0.53
CA ALA A 167 12.44 -22.94 -1.83
C ALA A 167 11.17 -23.25 -2.63
N ARG A 168 10.11 -23.73 -1.96
CA ARG A 168 8.84 -24.10 -2.61
C ARG A 168 8.13 -22.85 -3.12
N ARG A 169 8.03 -21.80 -2.29
CA ARG A 169 7.41 -20.53 -2.68
C ARG A 169 8.25 -19.85 -3.75
N THR A 170 9.56 -19.89 -3.65
CA THR A 170 10.47 -19.35 -4.68
C THR A 170 10.23 -19.99 -6.04
N GLN A 171 10.10 -21.32 -6.09
CA GLN A 171 9.77 -22.02 -7.34
C GLN A 171 8.43 -21.54 -7.90
N ARG A 172 7.41 -21.39 -7.06
CA ARG A 172 6.11 -20.89 -7.50
C ARG A 172 6.17 -19.46 -8.03
N LEU A 173 6.85 -18.55 -7.32
CA LEU A 173 6.97 -17.15 -7.75
C LEU A 173 7.78 -17.04 -9.05
N ARG A 174 8.80 -17.87 -9.23
CA ARG A 174 9.55 -17.99 -10.50
C ARG A 174 8.65 -18.36 -11.67
N GLU A 175 7.79 -19.37 -11.51
CA GLU A 175 6.81 -19.74 -12.54
C GLU A 175 5.87 -18.59 -12.88
N LEU A 176 5.36 -17.89 -11.86
CA LEU A 176 4.43 -16.79 -12.06
C LEU A 176 5.10 -15.58 -12.74
N ALA A 177 6.32 -15.24 -12.30
CA ALA A 177 7.13 -14.14 -12.85
C ALA A 177 7.46 -14.37 -14.33
N GLY A 178 7.68 -15.61 -14.75
CA GLY A 178 8.01 -15.97 -16.13
C GLY A 178 6.94 -15.64 -17.18
N GLY A 179 5.73 -15.24 -16.78
CA GLY A 179 4.72 -14.77 -17.72
C GLY A 179 4.30 -13.32 -17.53
N PHE A 180 5.11 -12.52 -16.84
CA PHE A 180 5.06 -11.06 -16.97
C PHE A 180 5.68 -10.64 -18.31
N GLU A 181 5.04 -9.70 -19.01
CA GLU A 181 5.61 -9.10 -20.23
C GLU A 181 6.79 -8.17 -19.91
N ALA A 182 6.74 -7.51 -18.76
CA ALA A 182 7.80 -6.66 -18.27
C ALA A 182 7.79 -6.60 -16.75
N ILE A 183 8.98 -6.58 -16.17
CA ILE A 183 9.19 -6.39 -14.74
C ILE A 183 10.10 -5.19 -14.53
N SER A 184 9.64 -4.26 -13.69
CA SER A 184 10.48 -3.20 -13.17
C SER A 184 10.31 -3.05 -11.66
N VAL A 185 11.38 -2.66 -10.99
CA VAL A 185 11.49 -2.61 -9.54
C VAL A 185 12.02 -1.26 -9.07
N ARG A 186 11.60 -0.85 -7.87
CA ARG A 186 11.93 0.47 -7.31
C ARG A 186 13.30 0.49 -6.63
N GLU A 187 13.70 -0.62 -6.00
CA GLU A 187 15.00 -0.73 -5.35
C GLU A 187 16.04 -1.30 -6.31
N LYS A 188 17.25 -0.74 -6.29
CA LYS A 188 18.36 -1.25 -7.10
C LYS A 188 18.69 -2.72 -6.79
N ASP A 189 18.69 -3.08 -5.51
CA ASP A 189 19.02 -4.44 -5.06
C ASP A 189 17.94 -5.46 -5.47
N ALA A 190 16.70 -5.02 -5.66
CA ALA A 190 15.60 -5.88 -6.11
C ALA A 190 15.83 -6.44 -7.53
N VAL A 191 16.63 -5.76 -8.36
CA VAL A 191 17.00 -6.28 -9.70
C VAL A 191 17.73 -7.61 -9.57
N GLU A 192 18.67 -7.70 -8.64
CA GLU A 192 19.45 -8.91 -8.42
C GLU A 192 18.57 -10.01 -7.79
N LEU A 193 17.64 -9.66 -6.91
CA LEU A 193 16.66 -10.61 -6.36
C LEU A 193 15.81 -11.24 -7.47
N CYS A 194 15.30 -10.43 -8.41
CA CYS A 194 14.56 -10.93 -9.57
C CYS A 194 15.40 -11.88 -10.43
N ARG A 195 16.65 -11.49 -10.73
CA ARG A 195 17.54 -12.31 -11.55
C ARG A 195 17.86 -13.65 -10.91
N LEU A 196 18.27 -13.66 -9.63
CA LEU A 196 18.72 -14.87 -8.94
C LEU A 196 17.58 -15.83 -8.60
N TRP A 197 16.46 -15.29 -8.08
CA TRP A 197 15.42 -16.12 -7.49
C TRP A 197 14.23 -16.33 -8.42
N LEU A 198 13.83 -15.30 -9.15
CA LEU A 198 12.71 -15.36 -10.09
C LEU A 198 13.15 -15.76 -11.51
N GLY A 199 14.45 -15.74 -11.81
CA GLY A 199 14.95 -16.01 -13.16
C GLY A 199 14.42 -15.01 -14.19
N ALA A 200 14.14 -13.78 -13.77
CA ALA A 200 13.52 -12.75 -14.59
C ALA A 200 14.38 -11.48 -14.64
N ASP A 201 14.45 -10.87 -15.82
CA ASP A 201 15.16 -9.61 -16.03
C ASP A 201 14.27 -8.44 -15.61
N ALA A 202 14.63 -7.81 -14.49
CA ALA A 202 13.95 -6.63 -13.97
C ALA A 202 14.73 -5.36 -14.30
N VAL A 203 14.01 -4.27 -14.62
CA VAL A 203 14.60 -2.95 -14.81
C VAL A 203 14.43 -2.11 -13.55
N HIS A 204 15.51 -1.50 -13.06
CA HIS A 204 15.42 -0.51 -11.98
C HIS A 204 14.84 0.81 -12.51
N VAL A 205 13.74 1.27 -11.93
CA VAL A 205 13.01 2.48 -12.34
C VAL A 205 12.74 3.39 -11.15
N CYS A 206 12.35 4.63 -11.42
CA CYS A 206 11.91 5.54 -10.38
C CYS A 206 10.57 5.11 -9.75
N ASP A 207 10.31 5.62 -8.55
CA ASP A 207 9.01 5.55 -7.92
C ASP A 207 7.94 6.27 -8.78
N PRO A 208 6.68 5.80 -8.86
CA PRO A 208 5.64 6.45 -9.65
C PRO A 208 5.39 7.91 -9.31
N THR A 209 5.68 8.33 -8.08
CA THR A 209 5.57 9.75 -7.68
C THR A 209 6.49 10.67 -8.52
N LEU A 210 7.46 10.11 -9.24
CA LEU A 210 8.34 10.84 -10.15
C LEU A 210 7.92 10.72 -11.64
N LEU A 211 6.80 10.03 -11.93
CA LEU A 211 6.25 9.94 -13.29
C LEU A 211 5.45 11.18 -13.71
N LEU A 212 4.95 11.93 -12.74
CA LEU A 212 4.16 13.13 -12.97
C LEU A 212 5.03 14.39 -12.93
N SER A 213 4.60 15.40 -13.67
CA SER A 213 5.27 16.70 -13.67
C SER A 213 4.92 17.50 -12.41
N ARG A 214 5.73 18.53 -12.12
CA ARG A 214 5.40 19.52 -11.10
C ARG A 214 3.99 20.11 -11.29
N GLY A 215 3.61 20.43 -12.53
CA GLY A 215 2.31 21.03 -12.85
C GLY A 215 1.13 20.10 -12.51
N ASP A 216 1.31 18.79 -12.62
CA ASP A 216 0.28 17.82 -12.23
C ASP A 216 0.00 17.84 -10.73
N TYR A 217 1.06 18.01 -9.92
CA TYR A 217 0.94 18.15 -8.47
C TYR A 217 0.43 19.53 -8.06
N GLU A 218 0.87 20.60 -8.71
CA GLU A 218 0.34 21.95 -8.46
C GLU A 218 -1.17 22.01 -8.75
N ALA A 219 -1.64 21.36 -9.82
CA ALA A 219 -3.07 21.28 -10.11
C ALA A 219 -3.86 20.52 -9.03
N LEU A 220 -3.27 19.53 -8.37
CA LEU A 220 -3.87 18.81 -7.25
C LEU A 220 -3.92 19.71 -6.01
N VAL A 221 -2.83 20.39 -5.68
CA VAL A 221 -2.72 21.31 -4.54
C VAL A 221 -3.65 22.51 -4.69
N HIS A 222 -3.76 23.10 -5.88
CA HIS A 222 -4.64 24.25 -6.12
C HIS A 222 -6.14 23.93 -5.98
N LYS A 223 -6.52 22.66 -6.12
CA LYS A 223 -7.89 22.19 -5.84
C LYS A 223 -8.13 21.95 -4.36
N ALA A 224 -7.07 21.78 -3.57
CA ALA A 224 -7.17 21.45 -2.16
C ALA A 224 -7.41 22.72 -1.34
N ASP A 225 -8.47 22.71 -0.54
CA ASP A 225 -8.73 23.76 0.45
C ASP A 225 -7.96 23.45 1.75
N THR A 226 -6.70 23.90 1.78
CA THR A 226 -5.78 23.67 2.90
C THR A 226 -5.27 24.98 3.49
N VAL A 227 -5.07 24.98 4.81
CA VAL A 227 -4.50 26.12 5.52
C VAL A 227 -2.98 25.98 5.52
N PRO A 228 -2.21 27.03 5.16
CA PRO A 228 -0.76 26.99 5.26
C PRO A 228 -0.30 26.64 6.68
N SER A 229 0.69 25.74 6.76
CA SER A 229 1.33 25.45 8.04
C SER A 229 2.07 26.67 8.58
N ALA A 230 2.05 26.85 9.90
CA ALA A 230 2.86 27.87 10.57
C ALA A 230 4.35 27.48 10.65
N GLY A 231 4.74 26.31 10.13
CA GLY A 231 6.12 25.85 9.99
C GLY A 231 6.54 25.76 8.52
N ASN A 232 7.85 25.66 8.27
CA ASN A 232 8.45 25.63 6.94
C ASN A 232 9.36 24.39 6.70
N MET A 233 9.28 23.40 7.60
CA MET A 233 9.91 22.08 7.44
C MET A 233 8.87 21.00 7.68
N MET A 234 8.44 20.32 6.61
CA MET A 234 7.50 19.21 6.71
C MET A 234 8.20 17.94 7.21
N CYS A 235 7.67 17.36 8.28
CA CYS A 235 8.10 16.08 8.83
C CYS A 235 7.02 15.02 8.60
N TYR A 236 7.33 14.01 7.80
CA TYR A 236 6.47 12.84 7.58
C TYR A 236 7.17 11.59 8.11
N ILE A 237 6.69 11.09 9.25
CA ILE A 237 7.30 9.97 9.99
C ILE A 237 6.21 8.94 10.27
N LEU A 238 6.32 7.77 9.64
CA LEU A 238 5.35 6.68 9.80
C LEU A 238 5.47 6.02 11.18
N ASP A 239 6.69 5.76 11.61
CA ASP A 239 7.04 5.08 12.85
C ASP A 239 7.88 6.01 13.73
N ARG A 240 7.19 6.74 14.62
CA ARG A 240 7.80 7.69 15.56
C ARG A 240 8.73 6.96 16.52
N SER A 241 9.93 7.50 16.69
CA SER A 241 10.89 7.11 17.73
C SER A 241 11.57 8.36 18.29
N GLU A 242 12.13 8.26 19.49
CA GLU A 242 12.90 9.36 20.09
C GLU A 242 14.09 9.77 19.21
N GLU A 243 14.73 8.79 18.59
CA GLU A 243 15.82 8.98 17.63
C GLU A 243 15.37 9.85 16.44
N LYS A 244 14.27 9.50 15.77
CA LYS A 244 13.76 10.27 14.62
C LYS A 244 13.26 11.65 15.02
N ALA A 245 12.66 11.77 16.21
CA ALA A 245 12.26 13.05 16.76
C ALA A 245 13.49 13.94 17.05
N LEU A 246 14.57 13.36 17.57
CA LEU A 246 15.84 14.07 17.78
C LEU A 246 16.44 14.53 16.46
N MET A 247 16.46 13.67 15.44
CA MET A 247 16.93 14.03 14.10
C MET A 247 16.15 15.23 13.52
N CYS A 248 14.82 15.25 13.68
CA CYS A 248 14.00 16.37 13.21
C CYS A 248 14.36 17.68 13.92
N ARG A 249 14.57 17.65 15.24
CA ARG A 249 14.99 18.83 16.01
C ARG A 249 16.37 19.33 15.59
N GLN A 250 17.34 18.43 15.45
CA GLN A 250 18.69 18.78 15.02
C GLN A 250 18.71 19.39 13.61
N MET A 251 17.91 18.86 12.69
CA MET A 251 17.79 19.40 11.34
C MET A 251 17.09 20.76 11.32
N ALA A 252 16.03 20.93 12.13
CA ALA A 252 15.34 22.21 12.30
C ALA A 252 16.28 23.31 12.82
N GLU A 253 17.07 23.01 13.85
CA GLU A 253 18.07 23.93 14.41
C GLU A 253 19.16 24.26 13.37
N ARG A 254 19.74 23.24 12.74
CA ARG A 254 20.82 23.42 11.76
C ARG A 254 20.40 24.25 10.55
N LEU A 255 19.17 24.10 10.08
CA LEU A 255 18.64 24.81 8.92
C LEU A 255 17.87 26.08 9.28
N SER A 256 17.73 26.40 10.58
CA SER A 256 16.89 27.51 11.05
C SER A 256 15.45 27.44 10.53
N LEU A 257 14.88 26.22 10.52
CA LEU A 257 13.52 25.95 10.08
C LEU A 257 12.62 25.58 11.27
N LYS A 258 11.32 25.76 11.10
CA LYS A 258 10.28 25.39 12.06
C LYS A 258 9.57 24.12 11.57
N PRO A 259 9.73 22.98 12.27
CA PRO A 259 9.15 21.72 11.85
C PRO A 259 7.63 21.71 12.06
N PHE A 260 6.92 20.98 11.20
CA PHE A 260 5.52 20.63 11.37
C PHE A 260 5.26 19.21 10.87
N GLU A 261 4.31 18.51 11.48
CA GLU A 261 3.95 17.14 11.09
C GLU A 261 2.61 17.11 10.36
N VAL A 262 2.47 16.14 9.46
CA VAL A 262 1.23 15.87 8.71
C VAL A 262 0.56 14.55 9.12
N MET A 263 1.02 13.97 10.23
CA MET A 263 0.45 12.78 10.85
C MET A 263 -0.61 13.18 11.89
N PRO A 264 -1.55 12.29 12.24
CA PRO A 264 -2.44 12.53 13.38
C PRO A 264 -1.64 12.78 14.66
N GLU A 265 -2.22 13.54 15.59
CA GLU A 265 -1.59 13.84 16.89
C GLU A 265 -1.29 12.54 17.64
N ARG A 266 -2.23 11.58 17.58
CA ARG A 266 -2.07 10.23 18.12
C ARG A 266 -2.62 9.14 17.21
N LEU A 267 -1.98 7.98 17.22
CA LEU A 267 -2.52 6.78 16.58
C LEU A 267 -3.50 6.07 17.52
N LEU A 268 -4.56 5.49 16.95
CA LEU A 268 -5.50 4.66 17.68
C LEU A 268 -4.89 3.26 17.86
N ASP A 269 -4.67 2.83 19.10
CA ASP A 269 -4.06 1.54 19.43
C ASP A 269 -4.73 0.85 20.64
N SER A 270 -4.19 -0.29 21.08
CA SER A 270 -4.78 -1.04 22.20
C SER A 270 -4.65 -0.36 23.56
N ARG A 271 -3.73 0.60 23.69
CA ARG A 271 -3.48 1.42 24.89
C ARG A 271 -4.39 2.64 24.93
N ASN A 272 -4.84 3.13 23.78
CA ASN A 272 -5.76 4.27 23.67
C ASN A 272 -6.91 3.98 22.69
N ARG A 273 -7.98 3.39 23.23
CA ARG A 273 -9.11 2.83 22.47
C ARG A 273 -10.21 3.84 22.15
N HIS A 274 -10.10 5.08 22.65
CA HIS A 274 -11.04 6.14 22.34
C HIS A 274 -10.62 6.78 21.02
N CYS A 275 -11.52 6.85 20.04
CA CYS A 275 -11.26 7.54 18.79
C CYS A 275 -11.94 8.91 18.82
N ASP A 276 -11.15 9.96 18.55
CA ASP A 276 -11.60 11.35 18.49
C ASP A 276 -10.86 12.09 17.36
N ALA A 277 -11.03 13.41 17.28
CA ALA A 277 -10.42 14.25 16.25
C ALA A 277 -8.88 14.16 16.20
N SER A 278 -8.21 13.87 17.31
CA SER A 278 -6.74 13.77 17.37
C SER A 278 -6.20 12.51 16.67
N CYS A 279 -7.08 11.55 16.35
CA CYS A 279 -6.75 10.35 15.57
C CYS A 279 -6.92 10.54 14.06
N VAL A 280 -7.51 11.64 13.61
CA VAL A 280 -7.86 11.85 12.21
C VAL A 280 -6.61 12.25 11.42
N PHE A 281 -6.37 11.55 10.31
CA PHE A 281 -5.31 11.93 9.37
C PHE A 281 -5.63 13.31 8.79
N PRO A 282 -4.70 14.28 8.83
CA PRO A 282 -4.91 15.60 8.27
C PRO A 282 -5.40 15.60 6.81
N LYS A 283 -6.00 16.73 6.42
CA LYS A 283 -6.38 16.97 5.02
C LYS A 283 -5.16 16.88 4.11
N VAL A 284 -5.32 16.19 3.00
CA VAL A 284 -4.42 16.12 1.84
C VAL A 284 -5.12 16.65 0.61
#